data_AF-A0AAD7AN40-F1
#
_entry.id   AF-A0AAD7AN40-F1
#
_cell.length_a   1.000
_cell.length_b   1.000
_cell.length_c   1.000
_cell.angle_alpha   90.00
_cell.angle_beta   90.00
_cell.angle_gamma   90.00
#
_symmetry.space_group_name_H-M   'P 1'
#
loop_
_entity.id
_entity.type
_entity.pdbx_description
1 polymer ?
#
loop_
_entity_poly.entity_id
_entity_poly.type
_entity_poly.pdbx_seq_one_letter_code
_entity_poly.pdbx_strand_id
1 'polypeptide(L)'
;MFADLGPSGGPEIVFRSGRVDAAEANPPGVPQPDQGLNAYIAAFARQGFMQTDMISLIACGHMFGGVQHKYFPDMVPELNDTTDTESVAHFDSTFVTFDNKLAYLARYSAMEYIVDTTKDPLIVGVNLTTNSDRPIFSSDCNITMRSFAESSEKFKSTCARVLALMFDTVPKGVELTEIIAPLPVKPHNIQLMLDGDTLKLFGEVRFWNMTKDWARDVLLIWEDHLGSTHHATLSFTGLSTAVAGRYTAAWYAFNQTAEIDFQKLNPAAGITRMRFIVDDRVEYQGGLGFSVQDSVMFSNSSCASSQNPYAGHLDIGVRTGMPVARVYLEGQINDDVQRIVIVETEVEPPMTTSHPYSI
;
A
#
# COMPACT_ATOMS: atom_id res chain seq x y z
N MET A 1 4.04 -4.30 2.50
CA MET A 1 3.28 -3.79 1.34
C MET A 1 2.82 -5.02 0.60
N PHE A 2 1.53 -5.31 0.63
CA PHE A 2 0.95 -6.42 -0.11
C PHE A 2 0.30 -5.81 -1.34
N ALA A 3 0.59 -6.36 -2.53
CA ALA A 3 -0.10 -5.93 -3.74
C ALA A 3 -1.62 -6.06 -3.54
N ASP A 4 -2.37 -5.13 -4.14
CA ASP A 4 -3.81 -4.87 -4.01
C ASP A 4 -4.76 -6.06 -4.36
N LEU A 5 -4.20 -7.26 -4.57
CA LEU A 5 -4.96 -8.48 -4.80
C LEU A 5 -5.57 -9.05 -3.51
N GLY A 6 -5.02 -8.65 -2.35
CA GLY A 6 -5.40 -9.20 -1.05
C GLY A 6 -6.88 -9.00 -0.68
N PRO A 7 -7.45 -7.79 -0.79
CA PRO A 7 -8.88 -7.54 -0.52
C PRO A 7 -9.81 -8.39 -1.39
N SER A 8 -9.42 -8.66 -2.64
CA SER A 8 -10.16 -9.51 -3.58
C SER A 8 -9.96 -11.02 -3.37
N GLY A 9 -9.19 -11.44 -2.36
CA GLY A 9 -8.94 -12.86 -2.06
C GLY A 9 -7.74 -13.48 -2.79
N GLY A 10 -6.85 -12.64 -3.31
CA GLY A 10 -5.68 -13.03 -4.08
C GLY A 10 -4.50 -13.57 -3.26
N PRO A 11 -3.47 -14.06 -3.95
CA PRO A 11 -2.30 -14.62 -3.30
C PRO A 11 -1.46 -13.54 -2.61
N GLU A 12 -0.70 -13.96 -1.60
CA GLU A 12 0.39 -13.13 -1.08
C GLU A 12 1.52 -13.11 -2.10
N ILE A 13 1.96 -11.91 -2.47
CA ILE A 13 3.12 -11.72 -3.34
C ILE A 13 4.20 -11.09 -2.49
N VAL A 14 5.35 -11.76 -2.43
CA VAL A 14 6.51 -11.29 -1.69
C VAL A 14 7.02 -9.98 -2.30
N PHE A 15 7.41 -9.05 -1.44
CA PHE A 15 7.91 -7.75 -1.87
C PHE A 15 9.40 -7.62 -1.58
N ARG A 16 10.15 -7.12 -2.56
CA ARG A 16 11.56 -6.75 -2.46
C ARG A 16 11.72 -5.31 -2.92
N SER A 17 12.63 -4.57 -2.30
CA SER A 17 13.01 -3.22 -2.72
C SER A 17 14.31 -3.27 -3.53
N GLY A 18 14.87 -2.10 -3.87
CA GLY A 18 16.16 -1.98 -4.56
C GLY A 18 16.05 -1.68 -6.06
N ARG A 19 14.83 -1.51 -6.59
CA ARG A 19 14.64 -0.98 -7.95
C ARG A 19 15.23 0.43 -8.03
N VAL A 20 15.88 0.72 -9.15
CA VAL A 20 16.47 2.03 -9.45
C VAL A 20 15.59 2.72 -10.49
N ASP A 21 15.33 4.00 -10.29
CA ASP A 21 14.55 4.80 -11.23
C ASP A 21 15.20 4.80 -12.62
N ALA A 22 14.38 4.62 -13.65
CA ALA A 22 14.84 4.66 -15.02
C ALA A 22 15.18 6.10 -15.43
N ALA A 23 16.36 6.30 -16.01
CA ALA A 23 16.78 7.61 -16.52
C ALA A 23 16.16 7.96 -17.89
N GLU A 24 15.64 6.96 -18.59
CA GLU A 24 15.05 7.10 -19.91
C GLU A 24 13.93 6.08 -20.12
N ALA A 25 13.11 6.30 -21.16
CA ALA A 25 12.06 5.37 -21.55
C ALA A 25 12.66 4.08 -22.12
N ASN A 26 12.06 2.94 -21.77
CA ASN A 26 12.41 1.67 -22.40
C ASN A 26 11.93 1.62 -23.87
N PRO A 27 12.59 0.81 -24.72
CA PRO A 27 12.08 0.55 -26.06
C PRO A 27 10.64 0.02 -26.02
N PRO A 28 9.78 0.39 -26.99
CA PRO A 28 8.45 -0.17 -27.09
C PRO A 28 8.55 -1.70 -27.26
N GLY A 29 7.70 -2.44 -26.55
CA GLY A 29 7.78 -3.90 -26.57
C GLY A 29 6.67 -4.63 -25.81
N VAL A 30 5.66 -3.90 -25.32
CA VAL A 30 4.49 -4.50 -24.69
C VAL A 30 3.68 -5.23 -25.78
N PRO A 31 3.40 -6.54 -25.62
CA PRO A 31 2.58 -7.29 -26.55
C PRO A 31 1.25 -6.60 -26.84
N GLN A 32 0.89 -6.53 -28.12
CA GLN A 32 -0.38 -5.95 -28.57
C GLN A 32 -1.33 -7.06 -28.98
N PRO A 33 -2.65 -6.91 -28.77
CA PRO A 33 -3.61 -7.99 -28.97
C PRO A 33 -3.75 -8.48 -30.43
N ASP A 34 -3.27 -7.69 -31.40
CA ASP A 34 -3.27 -8.01 -32.83
C ASP A 34 -2.05 -8.82 -33.31
N GLN A 35 -1.10 -9.11 -32.41
CA GLN A 35 0.11 -9.84 -32.75
C GLN A 35 -0.13 -11.36 -32.83
N GLY A 36 0.77 -12.06 -33.53
CA GLY A 36 0.71 -13.52 -33.64
C GLY A 36 1.30 -14.25 -32.42
N LEU A 37 0.87 -15.51 -32.20
CA LEU A 37 1.33 -16.35 -31.09
C LEU A 37 2.86 -16.43 -30.94
N ASN A 38 3.60 -16.57 -32.06
CA ASN A 38 5.06 -16.60 -32.02
C ASN A 38 5.68 -15.29 -31.51
N ALA A 39 5.05 -14.15 -31.80
CA ALA A 39 5.49 -12.85 -31.29
C ALA A 39 5.23 -12.74 -29.78
N TYR A 40 4.09 -13.25 -29.29
CA TYR A 40 3.80 -13.35 -27.86
C TYR A 40 4.84 -14.20 -27.13
N ILE A 41 5.06 -15.44 -27.60
CA ILE A 41 6.04 -16.34 -27.00
C ILE A 41 7.43 -15.68 -26.97
N ALA A 42 7.85 -15.06 -28.07
CA ALA A 42 9.13 -14.36 -28.11
C ALA A 42 9.20 -13.16 -27.15
N ALA A 43 8.11 -12.40 -26.99
CA ALA A 43 8.07 -11.25 -26.10
C ALA A 43 8.13 -11.63 -24.61
N PHE A 44 7.43 -12.70 -24.22
CA PHE A 44 7.50 -13.25 -22.86
C PHE A 44 8.86 -13.92 -22.60
N ALA A 45 9.40 -14.64 -23.57
CA ALA A 45 10.73 -15.26 -23.46
C ALA A 45 11.85 -14.23 -23.25
N ARG A 46 11.77 -13.05 -23.88
CA ARG A 46 12.73 -11.94 -23.64
C ARG A 46 12.72 -11.44 -22.20
N GLN A 47 11.63 -11.65 -21.48
CA GLN A 47 11.47 -11.28 -20.07
C GLN A 47 11.76 -12.46 -19.12
N GLY A 48 12.20 -13.61 -19.66
CA GLY A 48 12.53 -14.80 -18.87
C GLY A 48 11.34 -15.73 -18.59
N PHE A 49 10.18 -15.50 -19.22
CA PHE A 49 9.00 -16.34 -19.04
C PHE A 49 8.95 -17.47 -20.08
N MET A 50 8.64 -18.69 -19.62
CA MET A 50 8.30 -19.80 -20.51
C MET A 50 6.87 -19.65 -21.04
N GLN A 51 6.50 -20.44 -22.05
CA GLN A 51 5.14 -20.45 -22.60
C GLN A 51 4.06 -20.71 -21.53
N THR A 52 4.31 -21.63 -20.60
CA THR A 52 3.39 -21.90 -19.48
C THR A 52 3.29 -20.72 -18.52
N ASP A 53 4.39 -19.99 -18.30
CA ASP A 53 4.37 -18.76 -17.50
C ASP A 53 3.62 -17.63 -18.22
N MET A 54 3.73 -17.52 -19.55
CA MET A 54 2.94 -16.58 -20.36
C MET A 54 1.44 -16.84 -20.20
N ILE A 55 0.99 -18.08 -20.39
CA ILE A 55 -0.42 -18.46 -20.19
C ILE A 55 -0.85 -18.12 -18.77
N SER A 56 -0.01 -18.46 -17.79
CA SER A 56 -0.28 -18.21 -16.37
C SER A 56 -0.42 -16.72 -16.08
N LEU A 57 0.54 -15.90 -16.51
CA LEU A 57 0.57 -14.48 -16.20
C LEU A 57 -0.62 -13.75 -16.81
N ILE A 58 -0.98 -14.09 -18.06
CA ILE A 58 -2.15 -13.53 -18.73
C ILE A 58 -3.44 -13.95 -18.03
N ALA A 59 -3.60 -15.25 -17.71
CA ALA A 59 -4.77 -15.71 -16.97
C ALA A 59 -4.91 -15.07 -15.58
N CYS A 60 -3.79 -14.82 -14.89
CA CYS A 60 -3.77 -14.14 -13.59
C CYS A 60 -4.12 -12.65 -13.69
N GLY A 61 -3.72 -11.99 -14.77
CA GLY A 61 -4.04 -10.58 -15.01
C GLY A 61 -5.47 -10.38 -15.49
N HIS A 62 -5.87 -11.11 -16.53
CA HIS A 62 -7.18 -10.96 -17.19
C HIS A 62 -8.34 -11.57 -16.41
N MET A 63 -8.11 -12.17 -15.25
CA MET A 63 -9.23 -12.48 -14.35
C MET A 63 -9.88 -11.20 -13.75
N PHE A 64 -9.18 -10.04 -13.80
CA PHE A 64 -9.68 -8.76 -13.34
C PHE A 64 -9.97 -7.81 -14.49
N GLY A 65 -10.98 -6.97 -14.27
CA GLY A 65 -11.25 -5.84 -15.15
C GLY A 65 -11.82 -6.25 -16.50
N GLY A 66 -11.37 -5.59 -17.56
CA GLY A 66 -11.91 -5.74 -18.90
C GLY A 66 -11.32 -4.75 -19.89
N VAL A 67 -11.78 -4.82 -21.13
CA VAL A 67 -11.39 -3.92 -22.22
C VAL A 67 -12.42 -2.81 -22.37
N GLN A 68 -11.98 -1.56 -22.47
CA GLN A 68 -12.87 -0.40 -22.54
C GLN A 68 -13.06 0.04 -23.99
N HIS A 69 -14.32 0.19 -24.42
CA HIS A 69 -14.68 0.62 -25.78
C HIS A 69 -14.01 1.95 -26.16
N LYS A 70 -13.96 2.92 -25.24
CA LYS A 70 -13.39 4.26 -25.51
C LYS A 70 -11.96 4.22 -26.06
N TYR A 71 -11.15 3.26 -25.63
CA TYR A 71 -9.77 3.10 -26.07
C TYR A 71 -9.61 2.03 -27.15
N PHE A 72 -10.53 1.05 -27.20
CA PHE A 72 -10.49 -0.09 -28.12
C PHE A 72 -11.84 -0.34 -28.81
N PRO A 73 -12.34 0.62 -29.61
CA PRO A 73 -13.67 0.52 -30.22
C PRO A 73 -13.78 -0.62 -31.24
N ASP A 74 -12.66 -1.03 -31.82
CA ASP A 74 -12.59 -2.14 -32.78
C ASP A 74 -12.60 -3.53 -32.09
N MET A 75 -12.41 -3.59 -30.77
CA MET A 75 -12.40 -4.84 -29.99
C MET A 75 -13.68 -5.05 -29.21
N VAL A 76 -14.23 -3.96 -28.64
CA VAL A 76 -15.40 -4.00 -27.77
C VAL A 76 -16.47 -3.08 -28.34
N PRO A 77 -17.72 -3.52 -28.52
CA PRO A 77 -18.80 -2.64 -28.95
C PRO A 77 -19.22 -1.67 -27.83
N GLU A 78 -19.74 -0.51 -28.21
CA GLU A 78 -20.32 0.44 -27.27
C GLU A 78 -21.56 -0.16 -26.60
N LEU A 79 -21.58 -0.18 -25.26
CA LEU A 79 -22.68 -0.79 -24.49
C LEU A 79 -23.91 0.13 -24.40
N ASN A 80 -23.76 1.42 -24.72
CA ASN A 80 -24.82 2.44 -24.58
C ASN A 80 -25.46 2.46 -23.17
N ASP A 81 -24.66 2.19 -22.14
CA ASP A 81 -25.08 2.17 -20.75
C ASP A 81 -24.73 3.51 -20.07
N THR A 82 -25.74 4.21 -19.56
CA THR A 82 -25.54 5.50 -18.87
C THR A 82 -24.75 5.40 -17.55
N THR A 83 -24.62 4.19 -17.00
CA THR A 83 -23.86 3.90 -15.77
C THR A 83 -22.46 3.35 -16.04
N ASP A 84 -22.17 2.97 -17.30
CA ASP A 84 -20.85 2.57 -17.78
C ASP A 84 -20.43 3.44 -18.97
N THR A 85 -19.99 4.66 -18.64
CA THR A 85 -19.58 5.67 -19.61
C THR A 85 -18.37 5.25 -20.46
N GLU A 86 -17.62 4.23 -20.04
CA GLU A 86 -16.44 3.75 -20.75
C GLU A 86 -16.72 2.46 -21.53
N SER A 87 -17.91 1.87 -21.35
CA SER A 87 -18.39 0.64 -21.99
C SER A 87 -17.35 -0.49 -21.91
N VAL A 88 -17.18 -1.03 -20.71
CA VAL A 88 -16.18 -2.04 -20.38
C VAL A 88 -16.73 -3.44 -20.65
N ALA A 89 -16.08 -4.19 -21.55
CA ALA A 89 -16.29 -5.63 -21.67
C ALA A 89 -15.35 -6.37 -20.73
N HIS A 90 -15.91 -6.91 -19.66
CA HIS A 90 -15.18 -7.71 -18.68
C HIS A 90 -14.73 -9.06 -19.23
N PHE A 91 -13.56 -9.51 -18.80
CA PHE A 91 -13.02 -10.81 -19.18
C PHE A 91 -13.81 -11.98 -18.59
N ASP A 92 -14.38 -11.80 -17.39
CA ASP A 92 -15.34 -12.73 -16.80
C ASP A 92 -16.42 -12.03 -15.93
N SER A 93 -17.29 -12.81 -15.29
CA SER A 93 -18.41 -12.31 -14.48
C SER A 93 -18.02 -11.85 -13.06
N THR A 94 -16.80 -12.12 -12.62
CA THR A 94 -16.28 -11.92 -11.25
C THR A 94 -15.07 -10.98 -11.28
N PHE A 95 -15.08 -10.00 -12.19
CA PHE A 95 -14.00 -9.09 -12.56
C PHE A 95 -13.36 -8.21 -11.46
N VAL A 96 -13.82 -8.30 -10.21
CA VAL A 96 -13.21 -7.65 -9.02
C VAL A 96 -12.77 -8.65 -7.94
N THR A 97 -12.91 -9.95 -8.21
CA THR A 97 -12.65 -11.05 -7.26
C THR A 97 -11.50 -11.90 -7.77
N PHE A 98 -10.56 -12.23 -6.88
CA PHE A 98 -9.46 -13.11 -7.22
C PHE A 98 -9.92 -14.58 -7.19
N ASP A 99 -10.42 -15.09 -8.31
CA ASP A 99 -10.79 -16.49 -8.48
C ASP A 99 -10.28 -17.08 -9.81
N ASN A 100 -10.62 -18.35 -10.08
CA ASN A 100 -10.24 -19.05 -11.31
C ASN A 100 -11.39 -19.09 -12.34
N LYS A 101 -12.32 -18.12 -12.29
CA LYS A 101 -13.52 -18.12 -13.15
C LYS A 101 -13.15 -17.98 -14.62
N LEU A 102 -12.29 -17.04 -15.00
CA LEU A 102 -11.76 -16.95 -16.35
C LEU A 102 -11.24 -18.31 -16.85
N ALA A 103 -10.41 -18.98 -16.06
CA ALA A 103 -9.87 -20.30 -16.43
C ALA A 103 -10.96 -21.35 -16.62
N TYR A 104 -11.96 -21.37 -15.73
CA TYR A 104 -13.12 -22.25 -15.85
C TYR A 104 -13.90 -22.02 -17.16
N LEU A 105 -14.10 -20.77 -17.56
CA LEU A 105 -14.84 -20.39 -18.77
C LEU A 105 -14.02 -20.62 -20.06
N ALA A 106 -12.70 -20.42 -19.99
CA ALA A 106 -11.78 -20.49 -21.12
C ALA A 106 -11.24 -21.89 -21.45
N ARG A 107 -11.30 -22.84 -20.51
CA ARG A 107 -10.67 -24.18 -20.63
C ARG A 107 -11.10 -25.02 -21.84
N TYR A 108 -12.25 -24.70 -22.44
CA TYR A 108 -12.77 -25.37 -23.64
C TYR A 108 -12.83 -24.44 -24.85
N SER A 109 -13.18 -23.17 -24.66
CA SER A 109 -13.35 -22.19 -25.75
C SER A 109 -12.05 -21.85 -26.46
N ALA A 110 -10.89 -22.00 -25.81
CA ALA A 110 -9.59 -21.74 -26.43
C ALA A 110 -9.22 -22.77 -27.53
N MET A 111 -9.67 -24.04 -27.44
CA MET A 111 -9.35 -25.08 -28.45
C MET A 111 -10.52 -25.44 -29.35
N GLU A 112 -11.75 -25.36 -28.85
CA GLU A 112 -12.93 -25.83 -29.55
C GLU A 112 -13.92 -24.67 -29.72
N TYR A 113 -14.62 -24.64 -30.85
CA TYR A 113 -15.60 -23.64 -31.27
C TYR A 113 -16.86 -23.60 -30.37
N ILE A 114 -16.73 -23.81 -29.07
CA ILE A 114 -17.80 -23.64 -28.09
C ILE A 114 -17.82 -22.15 -27.72
N VAL A 115 -18.50 -21.37 -28.57
CA VAL A 115 -18.52 -19.90 -28.53
C VAL A 115 -19.24 -19.35 -27.27
N ASP A 116 -20.02 -20.17 -26.57
CA ASP A 116 -20.94 -19.69 -25.53
C ASP A 116 -20.49 -19.89 -24.07
N THR A 117 -19.28 -20.40 -23.81
CA THR A 117 -18.85 -20.57 -22.40
C THR A 117 -18.18 -19.35 -21.80
N THR A 118 -17.70 -18.41 -22.61
CA THR A 118 -17.01 -17.19 -22.14
C THR A 118 -17.51 -15.96 -22.86
N LYS A 119 -17.44 -14.80 -22.20
CA LYS A 119 -17.70 -13.47 -22.77
C LYS A 119 -16.44 -12.63 -22.90
N ASP A 120 -15.28 -13.23 -22.64
CA ASP A 120 -13.99 -12.58 -22.75
C ASP A 120 -13.80 -12.01 -24.17
N PRO A 121 -13.69 -10.67 -24.32
CA PRO A 121 -13.57 -10.04 -25.63
C PRO A 121 -12.28 -10.45 -26.36
N LEU A 122 -11.25 -10.94 -25.65
CA LEU A 122 -10.00 -11.42 -26.23
C LEU A 122 -10.05 -12.92 -26.59
N ILE A 123 -11.16 -13.61 -26.30
CA ILE A 123 -11.39 -15.00 -26.76
C ILE A 123 -12.46 -15.05 -27.86
N VAL A 124 -13.59 -14.39 -27.63
CA VAL A 124 -14.80 -14.44 -28.48
C VAL A 124 -15.14 -13.09 -29.12
N GLY A 125 -14.20 -12.14 -29.13
CA GLY A 125 -14.36 -10.85 -29.76
C GLY A 125 -14.75 -10.93 -31.23
N VAL A 126 -15.44 -9.87 -31.68
CA VAL A 126 -15.93 -9.74 -33.07
C VAL A 126 -14.79 -9.70 -34.08
N ASN A 127 -13.65 -9.13 -33.68
CA ASN A 127 -12.46 -9.06 -34.50
C ASN A 127 -11.48 -10.17 -34.12
N LEU A 128 -11.48 -11.26 -34.90
CA LEU A 128 -10.66 -12.44 -34.64
C LEU A 128 -9.15 -12.15 -34.63
N THR A 129 -8.68 -11.07 -35.26
CA THR A 129 -7.25 -10.73 -35.25
C THR A 129 -6.80 -10.18 -33.90
N THR A 130 -7.72 -9.65 -33.09
CA THR A 130 -7.44 -9.08 -31.77
C THR A 130 -7.80 -10.01 -30.61
N ASN A 131 -8.24 -11.24 -30.91
CA ASN A 131 -8.56 -12.24 -29.89
C ASN A 131 -7.27 -12.88 -29.36
N SER A 132 -6.44 -12.13 -28.63
CA SER A 132 -5.12 -12.55 -28.17
C SER A 132 -5.13 -13.73 -27.20
N ASP A 133 -6.15 -13.79 -26.35
CA ASP A 133 -6.23 -14.79 -25.27
C ASP A 133 -6.54 -16.18 -25.83
N ARG A 134 -7.35 -16.26 -26.89
CA ARG A 134 -7.70 -17.53 -27.54
C ARG A 134 -6.48 -18.36 -27.99
N PRO A 135 -5.57 -17.86 -28.86
CA PRO A 135 -4.40 -18.61 -29.27
C PRO A 135 -3.38 -18.80 -28.14
N ILE A 136 -3.30 -17.88 -27.17
CA ILE A 136 -2.39 -17.99 -26.02
C ILE A 136 -2.83 -19.14 -25.12
N PHE A 137 -4.08 -19.14 -24.66
CA PHE A 137 -4.65 -20.14 -23.75
C PHE A 137 -4.70 -21.55 -24.33
N SER A 138 -4.74 -21.66 -25.66
CA SER A 138 -4.68 -22.94 -26.39
C SER A 138 -3.30 -23.38 -26.84
N SER A 139 -2.28 -22.54 -26.64
CA SER A 139 -0.94 -22.80 -27.16
C SER A 139 -0.24 -24.02 -26.54
N ASP A 140 -0.73 -24.51 -25.39
CA ASP A 140 -0.27 -25.74 -24.73
C ASP A 140 -1.32 -26.86 -24.75
N CYS A 141 -2.24 -26.82 -25.72
CA CYS A 141 -3.40 -27.71 -25.78
C CYS A 141 -4.32 -27.56 -24.53
N ASN A 142 -4.55 -26.34 -24.05
CA ASN A 142 -5.37 -26.00 -22.88
C ASN A 142 -4.96 -26.73 -21.59
N ILE A 143 -3.73 -27.24 -21.49
CA ILE A 143 -3.31 -28.02 -20.32
C ILE A 143 -3.29 -27.12 -19.08
N THR A 144 -2.68 -25.94 -19.19
CA THR A 144 -2.58 -24.97 -18.09
C THR A 144 -3.96 -24.47 -17.67
N MET A 145 -4.80 -24.04 -18.62
CA MET A 145 -6.14 -23.51 -18.32
C MET A 145 -7.08 -24.55 -17.72
N ARG A 146 -7.04 -25.81 -18.20
CA ARG A 146 -7.78 -26.91 -17.57
C ARG A 146 -7.31 -27.15 -16.14
N SER A 147 -6.00 -27.16 -15.93
CA SER A 147 -5.46 -27.36 -14.59
C SER A 147 -5.84 -26.25 -13.61
N PHE A 148 -5.92 -25.00 -14.06
CA PHE A 148 -6.41 -23.89 -13.23
C PHE A 148 -7.91 -23.98 -12.96
N ALA A 149 -8.70 -24.37 -13.96
CA ALA A 149 -10.14 -24.57 -13.78
C ALA A 149 -10.46 -25.67 -12.76
N GLU A 150 -9.61 -26.70 -12.65
CA GLU A 150 -9.76 -27.81 -11.71
C GLU A 150 -9.34 -27.46 -10.28
N SER A 151 -8.49 -26.45 -10.08
CA SER A 151 -7.96 -26.11 -8.76
C SER A 151 -7.72 -24.61 -8.59
N SER A 152 -8.60 -23.97 -7.81
CA SER A 152 -8.45 -22.57 -7.40
C SER A 152 -7.14 -22.33 -6.63
N GLU A 153 -6.73 -23.29 -5.79
CA GLU A 153 -5.48 -23.19 -5.03
C GLU A 153 -4.24 -23.24 -5.94
N LYS A 154 -4.25 -24.11 -6.95
CA LYS A 154 -3.17 -24.17 -7.94
C LYS A 154 -3.09 -22.89 -8.76
N PHE A 155 -4.24 -22.34 -9.15
CA PHE A 155 -4.30 -21.06 -9.83
C PHE A 155 -3.71 -19.95 -8.96
N LYS A 156 -4.17 -19.79 -7.71
CA LYS A 156 -3.66 -18.76 -6.77
C LYS A 156 -2.16 -18.88 -6.52
N SER A 157 -1.67 -20.07 -6.20
CA SER A 157 -0.23 -20.31 -5.95
C SER A 157 0.62 -20.08 -7.21
N THR A 158 0.12 -20.43 -8.39
CA THR A 158 0.81 -20.16 -9.65
C THR A 158 0.85 -18.66 -9.94
N CYS A 159 -0.26 -17.94 -9.74
CA CYS A 159 -0.31 -16.49 -9.87
C CYS A 159 0.65 -15.78 -8.91
N ALA A 160 0.72 -16.23 -7.65
CA ALA A 160 1.69 -15.71 -6.67
C ALA A 160 3.12 -15.77 -7.22
N ARG A 161 3.49 -16.93 -7.79
CA ARG A 161 4.82 -17.18 -8.36
C ARG A 161 5.10 -16.32 -9.59
N VAL A 162 4.21 -16.33 -10.60
CA VAL A 162 4.49 -15.63 -11.87
C VAL A 162 4.43 -14.11 -11.72
N LEU A 163 3.56 -13.59 -10.85
CA LEU A 163 3.54 -12.15 -10.53
C LEU A 163 4.77 -11.74 -9.73
N ALA A 164 5.23 -12.57 -8.78
CA ALA A 164 6.51 -12.32 -8.09
C ALA A 164 7.67 -12.29 -9.09
N LEU A 165 7.74 -13.24 -10.03
CA LEU A 165 8.76 -13.23 -11.09
C LEU A 165 8.69 -11.95 -11.94
N MET A 166 7.49 -11.49 -12.28
CA MET A 166 7.29 -10.23 -13.01
C MET A 166 7.80 -9.03 -12.21
N PHE A 167 7.46 -8.94 -10.91
CA PHE A 167 7.92 -7.86 -10.04
C PHE A 167 9.39 -7.93 -9.66
N ASP A 168 10.00 -9.11 -9.71
CA ASP A 168 11.41 -9.31 -9.40
C ASP A 168 12.31 -9.22 -10.66
N THR A 169 11.71 -9.11 -11.85
CA THR A 169 12.46 -8.90 -13.10
C THR A 169 13.03 -7.48 -13.12
N VAL A 170 14.35 -7.38 -13.08
CA VAL A 170 15.11 -6.11 -13.06
C VAL A 170 16.25 -6.10 -14.10
N PRO A 171 16.70 -4.92 -14.55
CA PRO A 171 17.86 -4.80 -15.43
C PRO A 171 19.14 -5.38 -14.82
N LYS A 172 20.09 -5.73 -15.68
CA LYS A 172 21.41 -6.21 -15.25
C LYS A 172 22.09 -5.17 -14.34
N GLY A 173 22.62 -5.64 -13.21
CA GLY A 173 23.33 -4.79 -12.24
C GLY A 173 22.43 -4.17 -11.17
N VAL A 174 21.12 -4.35 -11.25
CA VAL A 174 20.20 -4.05 -10.15
C VAL A 174 20.10 -5.28 -9.26
N GLU A 175 20.35 -5.09 -7.96
CA GLU A 175 20.19 -6.13 -6.94
C GLU A 175 18.99 -5.77 -6.06
N LEU A 176 18.01 -6.66 -6.02
CA LEU A 176 16.87 -6.52 -5.13
C LEU A 176 17.26 -6.94 -3.70
N THR A 177 16.64 -6.30 -2.72
CA THR A 177 16.82 -6.66 -1.30
C THR A 177 16.28 -8.08 -1.03
N GLU A 178 16.56 -8.59 0.17
CA GLU A 178 15.76 -9.64 0.77
C GLU A 178 14.26 -9.27 0.83
N ILE A 179 13.42 -10.29 1.08
CA ILE A 179 11.98 -10.09 1.22
C ILE A 179 11.73 -9.16 2.41
N ILE A 180 10.99 -8.09 2.15
CA ILE A 180 10.61 -7.12 3.18
C ILE A 180 9.36 -7.63 3.89
N ALA A 181 9.57 -8.19 5.07
CA ALA A 181 8.48 -8.59 5.95
C ALA A 181 7.98 -7.41 6.80
N PRO A 182 6.69 -7.35 7.15
CA PRO A 182 6.20 -6.40 8.14
C PRO A 182 6.91 -6.60 9.48
N LEU A 183 7.32 -5.50 10.12
CA LEU A 183 7.86 -5.54 11.48
C LEU A 183 6.82 -6.12 12.46
N PRO A 184 7.21 -7.03 13.37
CA PRO A 184 6.31 -7.57 14.40
C PRO A 184 5.69 -6.47 15.24
N VAL A 185 6.47 -5.46 15.62
CA VAL A 185 6.03 -4.29 16.36
C VAL A 185 6.35 -3.04 15.57
N LYS A 186 5.32 -2.23 15.27
CA LYS A 186 5.47 -1.00 14.50
C LYS A 186 4.64 0.13 15.12
N PRO A 187 5.26 1.20 15.65
CA PRO A 187 4.53 2.40 16.03
C PRO A 187 3.81 3.02 14.83
N HIS A 188 2.67 3.62 15.09
CA HIS A 188 1.79 4.23 14.12
C HIS A 188 1.22 5.54 14.69
N ASN A 189 1.17 6.56 13.86
CA ASN A 189 0.68 7.90 14.22
C ASN A 189 1.27 8.43 15.54
N ILE A 190 2.56 8.14 15.80
CA ILE A 190 3.26 8.68 16.97
C ILE A 190 3.57 10.14 16.69
N GLN A 191 3.08 11.02 17.54
CA GLN A 191 3.31 12.45 17.42
C GLN A 191 3.48 13.07 18.79
N LEU A 192 4.31 14.11 18.81
CA LEU A 192 4.49 15.01 19.94
C LEU A 192 3.77 16.31 19.61
N MET A 193 2.99 16.84 20.53
CA MET A 193 2.23 18.09 20.37
C MET A 193 2.47 19.01 21.55
N LEU A 194 2.58 20.30 21.27
CA LEU A 194 2.67 21.33 22.30
C LEU A 194 1.27 21.58 22.88
N ASP A 195 1.13 21.55 24.20
CA ASP A 195 -0.10 21.80 24.93
C ASP A 195 0.19 22.76 26.08
N GLY A 196 0.01 24.06 25.81
CA GLY A 196 0.53 25.14 26.65
C GLY A 196 2.05 25.01 26.83
N ASP A 197 2.51 25.00 28.07
CA ASP A 197 3.94 24.91 28.41
C ASP A 197 4.45 23.46 28.53
N THR A 198 3.70 22.49 28.02
CA THR A 198 4.01 21.06 28.14
C THR A 198 3.89 20.35 26.81
N LEU A 199 4.51 19.17 26.68
CA LEU A 199 4.30 18.32 25.51
C LEU A 199 3.40 17.13 25.84
N LYS A 200 2.53 16.79 24.89
CA LYS A 200 1.72 15.59 24.87
C LYS A 200 2.24 14.66 23.79
N LEU A 201 2.62 13.44 24.17
CA LEU A 201 2.88 12.36 23.23
C LEU A 201 1.59 11.57 23.03
N PHE A 202 1.27 11.23 21.79
CA PHE A 202 0.14 10.35 21.48
C PHE A 202 0.49 9.43 20.31
N GLY A 203 -0.30 8.38 20.18
CA GLY A 203 -0.26 7.45 19.07
C GLY A 203 -0.49 6.02 19.54
N GLU A 204 -0.15 5.08 18.67
CA GLU A 204 -0.41 3.68 18.90
C GLU A 204 0.72 2.81 18.36
N VAL A 205 0.69 1.54 18.73
CA VAL A 205 1.64 0.54 18.26
C VAL A 205 0.88 -0.66 17.73
N ARG A 206 1.25 -1.06 16.52
CA ARG A 206 0.68 -2.18 15.78
C ARG A 206 1.52 -3.43 15.95
N PHE A 207 0.87 -4.50 16.36
CA PHE A 207 1.47 -5.81 16.55
C PHE A 207 0.99 -6.74 15.43
N TRP A 208 1.90 -7.13 14.54
CA TRP A 208 1.60 -7.84 13.29
C TRP A 208 1.47 -9.34 13.49
N ASN A 209 0.36 -9.92 13.01
CA ASN A 209 0.04 -11.35 13.09
C ASN A 209 0.18 -11.94 14.50
N MET A 210 0.00 -11.12 15.53
CA MET A 210 0.09 -11.58 16.90
C MET A 210 -1.28 -12.10 17.37
N THR A 211 -1.23 -13.18 18.14
CA THR A 211 -2.42 -13.69 18.84
C THR A 211 -2.89 -12.67 19.85
N LYS A 212 -4.22 -12.60 20.00
CA LYS A 212 -4.84 -11.77 21.02
C LYS A 212 -4.43 -12.28 22.40
N ASP A 213 -3.81 -11.40 23.17
CA ASP A 213 -3.54 -11.65 24.57
C ASP A 213 -3.99 -10.44 25.38
N TRP A 214 -5.04 -10.64 26.18
CA TRP A 214 -5.60 -9.61 27.04
C TRP A 214 -4.79 -9.36 28.30
N ALA A 215 -3.87 -10.27 28.64
CA ALA A 215 -2.97 -10.16 29.78
C ALA A 215 -1.60 -9.61 29.38
N ARG A 216 -1.39 -9.27 28.11
CA ARG A 216 -0.13 -8.74 27.61
C ARG A 216 0.15 -7.36 28.18
N ASP A 217 1.30 -7.24 28.81
CA ASP A 217 1.86 -5.97 29.23
C ASP A 217 2.68 -5.35 28.10
N VAL A 218 2.31 -4.13 27.71
CA VAL A 218 3.04 -3.34 26.71
C VAL A 218 3.50 -2.05 27.37
N LEU A 219 4.81 -1.85 27.44
CA LEU A 219 5.42 -0.62 27.93
C LEU A 219 6.05 0.14 26.78
N LEU A 220 5.75 1.43 26.71
CA LEU A 220 6.51 2.41 25.98
C LEU A 220 7.63 2.91 26.87
N ILE A 221 8.88 2.90 26.37
CA ILE A 221 10.03 3.50 27.01
C ILE A 221 10.58 4.59 26.10
N TRP A 222 10.88 5.77 26.64
CA TRP A 222 11.56 6.81 25.90
C TRP A 222 12.68 7.46 26.70
N GLU A 223 13.66 7.97 25.96
CA GLU A 223 14.82 8.70 26.48
C GLU A 223 14.66 10.18 26.07
N ASP A 224 15.06 11.11 26.94
CA ASP A 224 15.04 12.55 26.68
C ASP A 224 16.45 13.11 26.39
N HIS A 225 16.52 14.36 25.96
CA HIS A 225 17.80 15.04 25.66
C HIS A 225 18.61 15.36 26.93
N LEU A 226 18.02 15.22 28.11
CA LEU A 226 18.69 15.42 29.41
C LEU A 226 19.26 14.11 29.98
N GLY A 227 19.10 12.99 29.26
CA GLY A 227 19.60 11.67 29.64
C GLY A 227 18.71 10.90 30.61
N SER A 228 17.48 11.34 30.86
CA SER A 228 16.53 10.60 31.67
C SER A 228 15.75 9.58 30.84
N THR A 229 15.34 8.49 31.48
CA THR A 229 14.49 7.45 30.89
C THR A 229 13.13 7.47 31.57
N HIS A 230 12.09 7.40 30.76
CA HIS A 230 10.69 7.45 31.19
C HIS A 230 9.92 6.26 30.60
N HIS A 231 8.73 6.00 31.13
CA HIS A 231 7.91 4.90 30.68
C HIS A 231 6.41 5.16 30.83
N ALA A 232 5.62 4.48 30.00
CA ALA A 232 4.17 4.47 30.08
C ALA A 232 3.62 3.08 29.71
N THR A 233 2.54 2.66 30.37
CA THR A 233 1.81 1.45 30.00
C THR A 233 0.82 1.76 28.90
N LEU A 234 0.74 0.87 27.91
CA LEU A 234 -0.19 0.96 26.80
C LEU A 234 -1.39 0.03 27.03
N SER A 235 -2.56 0.52 26.67
CA SER A 235 -3.81 -0.23 26.78
C SER A 235 -4.19 -0.80 25.42
N PHE A 236 -4.68 -2.03 25.41
CA PHE A 236 -5.24 -2.66 24.22
C PHE A 236 -6.47 -1.88 23.71
N THR A 237 -6.50 -1.57 22.42
CA THR A 237 -7.56 -0.74 21.81
C THR A 237 -8.41 -1.51 20.83
N GLY A 238 -7.85 -2.54 20.19
CA GLY A 238 -8.61 -3.31 19.22
C GLY A 238 -7.81 -4.32 18.44
N LEU A 239 -8.56 -5.14 17.69
CA LEU A 239 -8.04 -6.01 16.65
C LEU A 239 -8.56 -5.52 15.32
N SER A 240 -7.69 -5.56 14.32
CA SER A 240 -8.05 -5.38 12.92
C SER A 240 -7.59 -6.60 12.13
N THR A 241 -8.24 -6.85 11.01
CA THR A 241 -7.83 -7.88 10.08
C THR A 241 -7.63 -7.28 8.70
N ALA A 242 -6.75 -7.90 7.92
CA ALA A 242 -6.51 -7.53 6.53
C ALA A 242 -6.55 -8.78 5.64
N VAL A 243 -6.75 -8.58 4.34
CA VAL A 243 -6.69 -9.65 3.32
C VAL A 243 -7.63 -10.81 3.68
N ALA A 244 -8.92 -10.47 3.82
CA ALA A 244 -9.98 -11.41 4.19
C ALA A 244 -9.67 -12.25 5.45
N GLY A 245 -9.02 -11.66 6.45
CA GLY A 245 -8.70 -12.34 7.71
C GLY A 245 -7.36 -13.08 7.74
N ARG A 246 -6.59 -13.08 6.64
CA ARG A 246 -5.26 -13.73 6.58
C ARG A 246 -4.28 -13.11 7.56
N TYR A 247 -4.35 -11.79 7.76
CA TYR A 247 -3.50 -11.08 8.69
C TYR A 247 -4.31 -10.44 9.80
N THR A 248 -3.72 -10.43 11.00
CA THR A 248 -4.26 -9.72 12.16
C THR A 248 -3.32 -8.62 12.57
N ALA A 249 -3.86 -7.53 13.09
CA ALA A 249 -3.10 -6.52 13.79
C ALA A 249 -3.79 -6.21 15.12
N ALA A 250 -3.07 -6.43 16.22
CA ALA A 250 -3.46 -5.97 17.54
C ALA A 250 -2.91 -4.58 17.77
N TRP A 251 -3.74 -3.72 18.34
CA TRP A 251 -3.43 -2.32 18.57
C TRP A 251 -3.40 -2.02 20.05
N TYR A 252 -2.35 -1.31 20.46
CA TYR A 252 -2.17 -0.81 21.81
C TYR A 252 -1.86 0.68 21.70
N ALA A 253 -2.50 1.49 22.52
CA ALA A 253 -2.33 2.92 22.47
C ALA A 253 -2.06 3.50 23.84
N PHE A 254 -1.48 4.68 23.83
CA PHE A 254 -1.35 5.56 24.97
C PHE A 254 -1.91 6.91 24.54
N ASN A 255 -2.64 7.57 25.44
CA ASN A 255 -3.19 8.90 25.18
C ASN A 255 -4.02 9.00 23.87
N GLN A 256 -5.05 8.16 23.74
CA GLN A 256 -5.89 8.04 22.52
C GLN A 256 -6.68 9.32 22.17
N THR A 257 -6.87 10.21 23.14
CA THR A 257 -7.45 11.54 22.96
C THR A 257 -6.67 12.53 23.80
N ALA A 258 -6.63 13.81 23.40
CA ALA A 258 -6.00 14.88 24.18
C ALA A 258 -6.60 15.10 25.59
N GLU A 259 -7.68 14.38 25.91
CA GLU A 259 -8.46 14.43 27.15
C GLU A 259 -8.03 13.40 28.21
N ILE A 260 -7.21 12.40 27.86
CA ILE A 260 -6.70 11.43 28.85
C ILE A 260 -5.39 11.99 29.45
N ASP A 261 -5.27 11.99 30.78
CA ASP A 261 -4.07 12.41 31.49
C ASP A 261 -2.88 11.46 31.18
N PHE A 262 -2.16 11.77 30.11
CA PHE A 262 -0.79 11.31 29.91
C PHE A 262 0.17 12.23 30.65
N GLN A 263 1.35 11.72 31.00
CA GLN A 263 2.39 12.51 31.64
C GLN A 263 2.70 13.74 30.78
N LYS A 264 2.39 14.93 31.30
CA LYS A 264 2.84 16.19 30.69
C LYS A 264 4.36 16.17 30.64
N LEU A 265 4.92 16.20 29.43
CA LEU A 265 6.35 16.10 29.22
C LEU A 265 6.98 17.48 29.26
N ASN A 266 8.19 17.57 29.79
CA ASN A 266 8.96 18.81 29.80
C ASN A 266 9.41 19.16 28.36
N PRO A 267 8.96 20.30 27.79
CA PRO A 267 9.35 20.69 26.44
C PRO A 267 10.85 20.82 26.25
N ALA A 268 11.59 21.30 27.26
CA ALA A 268 13.05 21.43 27.21
C ALA A 268 13.76 20.07 27.14
N ALA A 269 13.17 19.02 27.73
CA ALA A 269 13.74 17.68 27.73
C ALA A 269 13.51 16.95 26.40
N GLY A 270 12.31 17.09 25.81
CA GLY A 270 11.98 16.46 24.52
C GLY A 270 12.05 14.94 24.53
N ILE A 271 12.21 14.35 23.34
CA ILE A 271 12.33 12.90 23.15
C ILE A 271 13.41 12.63 22.10
N THR A 272 14.40 11.82 22.45
CA THR A 272 15.48 11.41 21.52
C THR A 272 15.19 10.06 20.89
N ARG A 273 14.67 9.11 21.67
CA ARG A 273 14.53 7.72 21.26
C ARG A 273 13.34 7.06 21.94
N MET A 274 12.69 6.17 21.19
CA MET A 274 11.59 5.36 21.68
C MET A 274 11.85 3.86 21.44
N ARG A 275 11.40 3.03 22.40
CA ARG A 275 11.35 1.56 22.29
C ARG A 275 10.13 1.00 23.03
N PHE A 276 9.78 -0.25 22.75
CA PHE A 276 8.72 -0.95 23.45
C PHE A 276 9.28 -2.13 24.24
N ILE A 277 8.64 -2.47 25.36
CA ILE A 277 8.81 -3.75 26.04
C ILE A 277 7.49 -4.49 25.90
N VAL A 278 7.55 -5.70 25.33
CA VAL A 278 6.41 -6.55 25.03
C VAL A 278 6.68 -7.92 25.62
N ASP A 279 5.90 -8.34 26.62
CA ASP A 279 6.09 -9.63 27.30
C ASP A 279 7.58 -9.83 27.73
N ASP A 280 8.16 -8.80 28.37
CA ASP A 280 9.57 -8.69 28.78
C ASP A 280 10.62 -8.66 27.65
N ARG A 281 10.20 -8.59 26.39
CA ARG A 281 11.09 -8.48 25.23
C ARG A 281 11.20 -7.04 24.76
N VAL A 282 12.43 -6.59 24.55
CA VAL A 282 12.68 -5.24 24.03
C VAL A 282 12.50 -5.24 22.52
N GLU A 283 11.59 -4.40 22.04
CA GLU A 283 11.26 -4.18 20.64
C GLU A 283 11.70 -2.77 20.22
N TYR A 284 12.77 -2.72 19.41
CA TYR A 284 13.48 -1.47 19.10
C TYR A 284 14.12 -1.50 17.71
N GLN A 285 13.46 -2.16 16.74
CA GLN A 285 13.97 -2.32 15.37
C GLN A 285 15.43 -2.81 15.31
N GLY A 286 15.75 -3.87 16.07
CA GLY A 286 17.05 -4.52 16.00
C GLY A 286 18.26 -3.65 16.35
N GLY A 287 18.10 -2.56 17.12
CA GLY A 287 19.22 -1.66 17.40
C GLY A 287 18.90 -0.20 17.24
N LEU A 288 18.00 0.14 16.33
CA LEU A 288 17.84 1.50 15.81
C LEU A 288 16.90 2.36 16.66
N GLY A 289 15.96 1.74 17.36
CA GLY A 289 14.86 2.45 18.02
C GLY A 289 13.85 3.01 17.02
N PHE A 290 12.86 3.73 17.56
CA PHE A 290 11.89 4.48 16.77
C PHE A 290 12.14 5.97 16.98
N SER A 291 12.29 6.72 15.89
CA SER A 291 12.47 8.18 15.93
C SER A 291 11.13 8.87 16.14
N VAL A 292 11.12 9.91 16.98
CA VAL A 292 9.99 10.83 17.15
C VAL A 292 10.49 12.22 16.82
N GLN A 293 9.77 12.95 15.98
CA GLN A 293 10.10 14.34 15.68
C GLN A 293 9.72 15.22 16.87
N ASP A 294 10.72 15.88 17.48
CA ASP A 294 10.53 16.72 18.66
C ASP A 294 11.08 18.14 18.50
N SER A 295 11.49 18.49 17.28
CA SER A 295 12.13 19.77 16.93
C SER A 295 11.13 20.79 16.41
N VAL A 296 10.16 20.34 15.62
CA VAL A 296 9.04 21.13 15.09
C VAL A 296 7.80 20.27 15.26
N MET A 297 6.75 20.82 15.89
CA MET A 297 5.55 20.08 16.23
C MET A 297 4.31 20.95 16.13
N PHE A 298 3.15 20.34 15.93
CA PHE A 298 1.88 21.06 16.05
C PHE A 298 1.62 21.45 17.52
N SER A 299 0.94 22.57 17.70
CA SER A 299 0.35 22.96 18.98
C SER A 299 -1.13 22.58 19.02
N ASN A 300 -1.62 22.23 20.21
CA ASN A 300 -3.01 21.93 20.52
C ASN A 300 -3.92 23.17 20.41
N SER A 301 -3.34 24.37 20.23
CA SER A 301 -4.07 25.59 19.86
C SER A 301 -4.46 25.64 18.38
N SER A 302 -3.91 24.75 17.54
CA SER A 302 -4.34 24.57 16.16
C SER A 302 -5.82 24.16 16.10
N CYS A 303 -6.60 24.75 15.19
CA CYS A 303 -8.02 24.47 15.08
C CYS A 303 -8.55 24.60 13.64
N ALA A 304 -9.59 23.82 13.32
CA ALA A 304 -10.37 24.01 12.10
C ALA A 304 -11.37 25.16 12.29
N SER A 305 -11.67 25.88 11.22
CA SER A 305 -12.71 26.90 11.19
C SER A 305 -14.07 26.24 11.35
N SER A 306 -14.87 26.74 12.30
CA SER A 306 -16.24 26.28 12.52
C SER A 306 -17.17 26.55 11.33
N GLN A 307 -16.80 27.48 10.43
CA GLN A 307 -17.58 27.85 9.25
C GLN A 307 -17.17 27.09 7.99
N ASN A 308 -15.94 26.58 7.94
CA ASN A 308 -15.43 25.81 6.81
C ASN A 308 -14.46 24.72 7.33
N PRO A 309 -14.83 23.43 7.29
CA PRO A 309 -13.97 22.35 7.75
C PRO A 309 -12.69 22.18 6.92
N TYR A 310 -12.61 22.84 5.76
CA TYR A 310 -11.44 22.87 4.89
C TYR A 310 -10.55 24.11 5.11
N ALA A 311 -10.88 24.97 6.07
CA ALA A 311 -10.05 26.09 6.49
C ALA A 311 -9.69 25.92 7.97
N GLY A 312 -8.51 26.36 8.38
CA GLY A 312 -8.06 26.24 9.76
C GLY A 312 -6.88 27.14 10.08
N HIS A 313 -6.60 27.26 11.37
CA HIS A 313 -5.42 27.89 11.93
C HIS A 313 -4.50 26.80 12.48
N LEU A 314 -3.22 26.85 12.09
CA LEU A 314 -2.22 25.87 12.50
C LEU A 314 -1.12 26.59 13.27
N ASP A 315 -1.00 26.26 14.54
CA ASP A 315 0.08 26.73 15.41
C ASP A 315 1.20 25.70 15.45
N ILE A 316 2.43 26.17 15.25
CA ILE A 316 3.61 25.31 15.19
C ILE A 316 4.59 25.71 16.30
N GLY A 317 4.87 24.75 17.19
CA GLY A 317 5.93 24.88 18.18
C GLY A 317 7.29 24.51 17.58
N VAL A 318 8.30 25.35 17.82
CA VAL A 318 9.69 25.09 17.47
C VAL A 318 10.54 25.01 18.74
N ARG A 319 11.28 23.90 18.89
CA ARG A 319 12.17 23.70 20.03
C ARG A 319 13.25 24.79 20.06
N THR A 320 13.41 25.44 21.21
CA THR A 320 14.45 26.44 21.42
C THR A 320 15.85 25.86 21.19
N GLY A 321 16.72 26.63 20.52
CA GLY A 321 18.10 26.21 20.23
C GLY A 321 18.26 25.37 18.97
N MET A 322 17.16 24.97 18.31
CA MET A 322 17.22 24.33 17.00
C MET A 322 17.41 25.39 15.89
N PRO A 323 18.37 25.20 14.97
CA PRO A 323 18.58 26.12 13.85
C PRO A 323 17.53 25.89 12.75
N VAL A 324 16.25 26.13 13.07
CA VAL A 324 15.15 26.03 12.11
C VAL A 324 15.07 27.32 11.32
N ALA A 325 15.55 27.29 10.07
CA ALA A 325 15.50 28.46 9.19
C ALA A 325 14.09 28.68 8.59
N ARG A 326 13.35 27.58 8.33
CA ARG A 326 12.01 27.58 7.75
C ARG A 326 11.24 26.35 8.20
N VAL A 327 9.93 26.49 8.36
CA VAL A 327 8.99 25.38 8.52
C VAL A 327 8.18 25.26 7.22
N TYR A 328 8.03 24.03 6.74
CA TYR A 328 7.20 23.72 5.57
C TYR A 328 6.00 22.89 6.05
N LEU A 329 4.82 23.21 5.52
CA LEU A 329 3.63 22.41 5.70
C LEU A 329 3.46 21.53 4.46
N GLU A 330 3.51 20.22 4.66
CA GLU A 330 3.18 19.24 3.65
C GLU A 330 1.80 18.67 3.96
N GLY A 331 0.90 18.71 2.98
CA GLY A 331 -0.38 18.03 3.06
C GLY A 331 -0.42 16.86 2.11
N GLN A 332 -0.77 15.69 2.62
CA GLN A 332 -1.11 14.56 1.79
C GLN A 332 -2.55 14.72 1.32
N ILE A 333 -2.72 15.03 0.03
CA ILE A 333 -4.03 15.16 -0.60
C ILE A 333 -4.25 13.87 -1.38
N ASN A 334 -5.33 13.14 -1.08
CA ASN A 334 -5.61 11.86 -1.72
C ASN A 334 -6.17 12.00 -3.16
N ASP A 335 -6.42 13.22 -3.63
CA ASP A 335 -6.89 13.57 -4.97
C ASP A 335 -6.08 14.73 -5.55
N ASP A 336 -5.77 14.70 -6.86
CA ASP A 336 -5.01 15.72 -7.61
C ASP A 336 -5.67 17.13 -7.65
N VAL A 337 -6.81 17.33 -6.98
CA VAL A 337 -7.68 18.50 -7.16
C VAL A 337 -7.63 19.51 -6.00
N GLN A 338 -7.10 19.15 -4.82
CA GLN A 338 -7.14 20.05 -3.64
C GLN A 338 -5.76 20.50 -3.17
N ARG A 339 -5.16 21.49 -3.83
CA ARG A 339 -3.94 22.13 -3.30
C ARG A 339 -4.24 22.90 -2.01
N ILE A 340 -3.44 22.69 -0.97
CA ILE A 340 -3.48 23.54 0.22
C ILE A 340 -3.10 24.96 -0.19
N VAL A 341 -3.99 25.92 0.11
CA VAL A 341 -3.73 27.35 -0.10
C VAL A 341 -3.40 27.96 1.25
N ILE A 342 -2.15 28.37 1.44
CA ILE A 342 -1.73 29.13 2.61
C ILE A 342 -2.16 30.58 2.39
N VAL A 343 -3.11 31.05 3.19
CA VAL A 343 -3.71 32.38 3.06
C VAL A 343 -2.88 33.45 3.77
N GLU A 344 -2.28 33.09 4.90
CA GLU A 344 -1.47 33.99 5.73
C GLU A 344 -0.47 33.18 6.57
N THR A 345 0.69 33.76 6.86
CA THR A 345 1.67 33.20 7.79
C THR A 345 2.16 34.30 8.71
N GLU A 346 1.89 34.18 10.01
CA GLU A 346 2.57 34.97 11.03
C GLU A 346 3.76 34.15 11.52
N VAL A 347 4.97 34.54 11.11
CA VAL A 347 6.21 34.00 11.67
C VAL A 347 6.72 35.03 12.66
N GLU A 348 6.43 34.84 13.93
CA GLU A 348 7.12 35.60 14.98
C GLU A 348 8.49 34.96 15.24
N PRO A 349 9.62 35.59 14.83
CA PRO A 349 10.92 35.10 15.27
C PRO A 349 10.97 35.19 16.80
N PRO A 350 11.65 34.26 17.49
CA PRO A 350 11.78 34.35 18.94
C PRO A 350 12.42 35.70 19.25
N MET A 351 11.67 36.57 19.93
CA MET A 351 12.21 37.83 20.38
C MET A 351 13.43 37.49 21.24
N THR A 352 14.62 37.85 20.75
CA THR A 352 15.83 37.86 21.57
C THR A 352 15.66 38.96 22.61
N THR A 353 14.93 38.67 23.68
CA THR A 353 14.99 39.45 24.90
C THR A 353 15.73 38.60 25.91
N SER A 354 16.89 39.11 26.30
CA SER A 354 17.63 38.65 27.47
C SER A 354 16.72 38.74 28.69
N HIS A 355 16.03 37.64 29.05
CA HIS A 355 15.73 37.25 30.42
C HIS A 355 15.05 35.88 30.47
N PRO A 356 15.32 35.08 31.51
CA PRO A 356 14.77 33.73 31.62
C PRO A 356 13.32 33.81 32.11
N TYR A 357 12.42 33.12 31.41
CA TYR A 357 11.04 32.78 31.78
C TYR A 357 9.91 33.80 31.57
N SER A 358 8.76 33.22 31.16
CA SER A 358 7.34 33.62 31.30
C SER A 358 6.75 34.40 30.11
N ILE A 359 5.65 34.02 29.44
CA ILE A 359 4.70 32.87 29.47
C ILE A 359 4.45 32.55 27.99
#